data_AF-A0A915IRE2-F1
#
_entry.id   AF-A0A915IRE2-F1
#
_cell.length_a   1.000
_cell.length_b   1.000
_cell.length_c   1.000
_cell.angle_alpha   90.00
_cell.angle_beta   90.00
_cell.angle_gamma   90.00
#
_symmetry.space_group_name_H-M   'P 1'
#
loop_
_entity.id
_entity.type
_entity.pdbx_description
1 polymer ?
#
loop_
_entity_poly.entity_id
_entity_poly.type
_entity_poly.pdbx_seq_one_letter_code
_entity_poly.pdbx_strand_id
1 'polypeptide(L)'
;GIDFVDAINDLETFGCSAGGVEICDLVAQSVARRPSPSNVTVERVQFVPYFDSECLSGENVALVDNLIAYRKTCRHLALSCAKNFLDLKSALPGDENLHEFEVLKRILATAAYNDSAKNQNVDDMKTTLAYFLQEMELCSAKNGQPVTETYAKTEKILKTDFERILRSDKMWNFCWTDLLEKPVKVLLDIVCENTAGHHLKGAFLEVEDLIAAKFLKNLHTTHPLLDGQWIMIGPDADKLEDKDAANVDACFSYYPISSLENSQIVNKLLEKCGNLDLVVLDRILQSKLDVVSYLRSGAALLRDDGFMIVCETTSDFETSYILGLFYSLAQGNLSEFLSNNLNGFRKYGLFYEHEYWMSVFNKCGFQIIAHQYDKRSPYTMYLLRKLSPRDLEPAYVPIDDVEKFAWVEPLQEVILQRLNDPQEKTIWITSNTTKDNGIAGLALCLREESYKNRMRCIGDISLSPEKRSAEELKLSLQTLNDILHKDVTMNLHRDGIWGSMRHIPLKK
;
A
#
# COMPACT_ATOMS: atom_id res chain seq x y z
N GLY A 1 -50.84 22.87 0.34
CA GLY A 1 -50.70 23.95 -0.64
C GLY A 1 -49.73 23.46 -1.69
N ILE A 2 -49.99 23.72 -2.97
CA ILE A 2 -48.95 23.56 -3.98
C ILE A 2 -48.15 24.86 -3.89
N ASP A 3 -46.91 24.77 -3.40
CA ASP A 3 -46.02 25.93 -3.35
C ASP A 3 -45.53 26.21 -4.77
N PHE A 4 -45.86 27.39 -5.27
CA PHE A 4 -45.36 27.89 -6.54
C PHE A 4 -43.98 28.48 -6.29
N VAL A 5 -42.95 27.94 -6.94
CA VAL A 5 -41.62 28.55 -6.95
C VAL A 5 -41.54 29.40 -8.21
N ASP A 6 -41.36 30.71 -8.05
CA ASP A 6 -41.14 31.62 -9.17
C ASP A 6 -39.82 31.27 -9.88
N ALA A 7 -39.90 31.03 -11.19
CA ALA A 7 -38.75 30.75 -12.03
C ALA A 7 -38.41 31.97 -12.89
N ILE A 8 -37.13 32.32 -12.97
CA ILE A 8 -36.63 33.40 -13.82
C ILE A 8 -35.93 32.75 -15.03
N ASN A 9 -36.45 33.04 -16.22
CA ASN A 9 -35.85 32.61 -17.48
C ASN A 9 -35.00 33.75 -18.05
N ASP A 10 -33.74 33.46 -18.35
CA ASP A 10 -32.86 34.34 -19.13
C ASP A 10 -32.76 33.79 -20.56
N LEU A 11 -33.38 34.52 -21.49
CA LEU A 11 -33.49 34.12 -22.90
C LEU A 11 -32.19 34.34 -23.67
N GLU A 12 -31.25 35.16 -23.18
CA GLU A 12 -29.99 35.41 -23.88
C GLU A 12 -28.95 34.32 -23.62
N THR A 13 -29.02 33.66 -22.46
CA THR A 13 -28.10 32.59 -22.04
C THR A 13 -28.72 31.19 -22.05
N PHE A 14 -29.99 31.08 -22.46
CA PHE A 14 -30.80 29.84 -22.35
C PHE A 14 -30.83 29.25 -20.93
N GLY A 15 -30.74 30.13 -19.92
CA GLY A 15 -30.72 29.77 -18.50
C GLY A 15 -32.10 29.82 -17.86
N CYS A 16 -32.36 28.91 -16.92
CA CYS A 16 -33.54 28.96 -16.04
C CYS A 16 -33.09 28.78 -14.59
N SER A 17 -33.56 29.66 -13.70
CA SER A 17 -33.19 29.65 -12.28
C SER A 17 -34.41 29.65 -11.37
N ALA A 18 -34.41 28.76 -10.37
CA ALA A 18 -35.45 28.66 -9.34
C ALA A 18 -34.86 28.04 -8.06
N GLY A 19 -35.15 28.66 -6.90
CA GLY A 19 -34.82 28.07 -5.59
C GLY A 19 -33.33 27.75 -5.34
N GLY A 20 -32.41 28.53 -5.90
CA GLY A 20 -30.96 28.36 -5.72
C GLY A 20 -30.30 27.36 -6.68
N VAL A 21 -31.05 26.82 -7.63
CA VAL A 21 -30.54 25.99 -8.72
C VAL A 21 -30.59 26.79 -10.02
N GLU A 22 -29.46 26.87 -10.71
CA GLU A 22 -29.32 27.50 -12.04
C GLU A 22 -29.01 26.41 -13.07
N ILE A 23 -29.85 26.31 -14.10
CA ILE A 23 -29.67 25.37 -15.21
C ILE A 23 -29.13 26.16 -16.40
N CYS A 24 -27.87 25.91 -16.77
CA CYS A 24 -27.20 26.51 -17.94
C CYS A 24 -26.96 25.44 -19.01
N ASP A 25 -27.16 25.79 -20.28
CA ASP A 25 -26.90 24.97 -21.49
C ASP A 25 -27.60 23.59 -21.54
N LEU A 26 -28.90 23.62 -21.86
CA LEU A 26 -29.67 22.42 -22.23
C LEU A 26 -29.22 21.87 -23.60
N VAL A 27 -28.10 21.14 -23.63
CA VAL A 27 -27.70 20.36 -24.81
C VAL A 27 -28.42 19.01 -24.78
N ALA A 28 -29.46 18.87 -25.60
CA ALA A 28 -30.12 17.58 -25.82
C ALA A 28 -29.17 16.63 -26.58
N GLN A 29 -28.37 15.86 -25.85
CA GLN A 29 -27.69 14.69 -26.41
C GLN A 29 -28.68 13.53 -26.49
N SER A 30 -28.86 12.97 -27.69
CA SER A 30 -29.48 11.66 -27.84
C SER A 30 -28.57 10.61 -27.21
N VAL A 31 -28.87 10.23 -25.97
CA VAL A 31 -28.18 9.15 -25.27
C VAL A 31 -28.27 7.88 -26.13
N ALA A 32 -27.13 7.40 -26.60
CA ALA A 32 -27.04 6.12 -27.29
C ALA A 32 -27.63 5.01 -26.39
N ARG A 33 -28.40 4.09 -26.98
CA ARG A 33 -28.90 2.89 -26.29
C ARG A 33 -27.76 2.26 -25.49
N ARG A 34 -28.05 1.93 -24.22
CA ARG A 34 -27.18 1.28 -23.22
C ARG A 34 -25.88 0.75 -23.85
N PRO A 35 -24.70 1.28 -23.50
CA PRO A 35 -23.47 0.61 -23.89
C PRO A 35 -23.56 -0.87 -23.49
N SER A 36 -22.98 -1.74 -24.33
CA SER A 36 -22.69 -3.15 -24.03
C SER A 36 -22.39 -3.29 -22.54
N PRO A 37 -22.89 -4.31 -21.82
CA PRO A 37 -22.80 -4.36 -20.35
C PRO A 37 -21.38 -4.01 -19.93
N SER A 38 -21.21 -2.79 -19.40
CA SER A 38 -19.94 -2.35 -18.86
C SER A 38 -19.55 -3.38 -17.80
N ASN A 39 -18.28 -3.75 -17.72
CA ASN A 39 -17.81 -4.64 -16.67
C ASN A 39 -18.31 -4.12 -15.32
N VAL A 40 -19.33 -4.77 -14.76
CA VAL A 40 -19.89 -4.35 -13.47
C VAL A 40 -18.81 -4.65 -12.44
N THR A 41 -18.32 -3.59 -11.80
CA THR A 41 -17.48 -3.69 -10.60
C THR A 41 -18.34 -4.28 -9.49
N VAL A 42 -17.92 -5.43 -8.96
CA VAL A 42 -18.62 -6.10 -7.87
C VAL A 42 -17.68 -6.06 -6.67
N GLU A 43 -18.14 -5.49 -5.56
CA GLU A 43 -17.36 -5.36 -4.34
C GLU A 43 -18.19 -5.83 -3.14
N ARG A 44 -17.51 -6.35 -2.12
CA ARG A 44 -18.07 -6.63 -0.80
C ARG A 44 -17.67 -5.51 0.14
N VAL A 45 -18.65 -4.94 0.85
CA VAL A 45 -18.40 -4.04 1.97
C VAL A 45 -18.18 -4.87 3.23
N GLN A 46 -17.03 -4.69 3.88
CA GLN A 46 -16.70 -5.39 5.12
C GLN A 46 -15.96 -4.49 6.10
N PHE A 47 -16.07 -4.80 7.39
CA PHE A 47 -15.24 -4.18 8.41
C PHE A 47 -13.80 -4.70 8.27
N VAL A 48 -12.83 -3.79 8.28
CA VAL A 48 -11.41 -4.12 8.24
C VAL A 48 -10.71 -3.46 9.43
N PRO A 49 -9.99 -4.24 10.27
CA PRO A 49 -9.17 -3.69 11.34
C PRO A 49 -8.10 -2.75 10.78
N TYR A 50 -7.81 -1.66 11.51
CA TYR A 50 -6.67 -0.81 11.15
C TYR A 50 -5.34 -1.56 11.26
N PHE A 51 -5.19 -2.37 12.30
CA PHE A 51 -4.03 -3.22 12.52
C PHE A 51 -4.43 -4.67 12.29
N ASP A 52 -4.46 -5.08 11.01
CA ASP A 52 -4.86 -6.42 10.62
C ASP A 52 -3.62 -7.32 10.57
N SER A 53 -3.51 -8.24 11.53
CA SER A 53 -2.44 -9.25 11.62
C SER A 53 -2.77 -10.57 10.91
N GLU A 54 -3.97 -10.66 10.34
CA GLU A 54 -4.44 -11.80 9.56
C GLU A 54 -5.09 -11.29 8.28
N CYS A 55 -4.40 -10.40 7.54
CA CYS A 55 -5.01 -9.67 6.43
C CYS A 55 -5.47 -10.57 5.26
N LEU A 56 -4.98 -11.81 5.18
CA LEU A 56 -5.43 -12.81 4.22
C LEU A 56 -6.59 -13.67 4.75
N SER A 57 -7.11 -13.38 5.94
CA SER A 57 -8.34 -13.97 6.44
C SER A 57 -9.54 -13.49 5.61
N GLY A 58 -10.42 -14.43 5.26
CA GLY A 58 -11.57 -14.17 4.40
C GLY A 58 -11.28 -14.08 2.89
N GLU A 59 -10.02 -14.24 2.48
CA GLU A 59 -9.62 -14.51 1.09
C GLU A 59 -9.94 -15.96 0.69
N ASN A 60 -9.85 -16.25 -0.61
CA ASN A 60 -10.01 -17.62 -1.11
C ASN A 60 -8.95 -18.55 -0.49
N VAL A 61 -9.39 -19.48 0.36
CA VAL A 61 -8.52 -20.40 1.10
C VAL A 61 -7.62 -21.20 0.17
N ALA A 62 -8.16 -21.74 -0.94
CA ALA A 62 -7.38 -22.52 -1.90
C ALA A 62 -6.30 -21.66 -2.58
N LEU A 63 -6.62 -20.40 -2.91
CA LEU A 63 -5.64 -19.47 -3.47
C LEU A 63 -4.50 -19.19 -2.48
N VAL A 64 -4.85 -18.88 -1.23
CA VAL A 64 -3.88 -18.58 -0.16
C VAL A 64 -2.99 -19.80 0.11
N ASP A 65 -3.58 -21.00 0.20
CA ASP A 65 -2.84 -22.25 0.41
C ASP A 65 -1.89 -22.55 -0.75
N ASN A 66 -2.33 -22.33 -2.00
CA ASN A 66 -1.48 -22.48 -3.18
C ASN A 66 -0.31 -21.50 -3.19
N LEU A 67 -0.52 -20.24 -2.81
CA LEU A 67 0.56 -19.26 -2.71
C LEU A 67 1.57 -19.62 -1.61
N ILE A 68 1.11 -20.17 -0.48
CA ILE A 68 1.98 -20.64 0.60
C ILE A 68 2.79 -21.86 0.15
N ALA A 69 2.15 -22.82 -0.53
CA ALA A 69 2.84 -23.98 -1.09
C ALA A 69 3.92 -23.53 -2.10
N TYR A 70 3.55 -22.62 -3.00
CA TYR A 70 4.48 -22.04 -3.98
C TYR A 70 5.68 -21.36 -3.32
N ARG A 71 5.42 -20.51 -2.32
CA ARG A 71 6.46 -19.85 -1.52
C ARG A 71 7.42 -20.85 -0.87
N LYS A 72 6.90 -21.95 -0.31
CA LYS A 72 7.74 -23.02 0.27
C LYS A 72 8.61 -23.70 -0.78
N THR A 73 8.09 -23.95 -1.97
CA THR A 73 8.84 -24.50 -3.10
C THR A 73 9.97 -23.53 -3.51
N CYS A 74 9.67 -22.25 -3.70
CA CYS A 74 10.66 -21.23 -4.03
C CYS A 74 11.75 -21.14 -2.96
N ARG A 75 11.39 -21.16 -1.67
CA ARG A 75 12.35 -21.19 -0.57
C ARG A 75 13.29 -22.40 -0.64
N HIS A 76 12.75 -23.59 -0.86
CA HIS A 76 13.56 -24.81 -0.98
C HIS A 76 14.56 -24.70 -2.14
N LEU A 77 14.06 -24.31 -3.33
CA LEU A 77 14.90 -24.20 -4.53
C LEU A 77 15.94 -23.09 -4.40
N ALA A 78 15.58 -21.94 -3.82
CA ALA A 78 16.51 -20.84 -3.56
C ALA A 78 17.65 -21.27 -2.62
N LEU A 79 17.35 -21.99 -1.54
CA LEU A 79 18.35 -22.55 -0.64
C LEU A 79 19.29 -23.53 -1.34
N SER A 80 18.72 -24.42 -2.18
CA SER A 80 19.52 -25.38 -2.96
C SER A 80 20.43 -24.67 -3.97
N CYS A 81 19.90 -23.71 -4.73
CA CYS A 81 20.66 -22.90 -5.66
C CYS A 81 21.77 -22.11 -4.96
N ALA A 82 21.50 -21.53 -3.79
CA ALA A 82 22.48 -20.80 -3.00
C ALA A 82 23.63 -21.70 -2.54
N LYS A 83 23.32 -22.92 -2.11
CA LYS A 83 24.33 -23.92 -1.75
C LYS A 83 25.20 -24.28 -2.95
N ASN A 84 24.59 -24.62 -4.09
CA ASN A 84 25.33 -24.97 -5.30
C ASN A 84 26.19 -23.80 -5.79
N PHE A 85 25.67 -22.58 -5.73
CA PHE A 85 26.42 -21.36 -6.07
C PHE A 85 27.67 -21.21 -5.19
N LEU A 86 27.52 -21.37 -3.87
CA LEU A 86 28.65 -21.28 -2.95
C LEU A 86 29.68 -22.39 -3.17
N ASP A 87 29.23 -23.63 -3.39
CA ASP A 87 30.09 -24.77 -3.70
C ASP A 87 30.89 -24.54 -4.99
N LEU A 88 30.24 -24.05 -6.05
CA LEU A 88 30.91 -23.69 -7.31
C LEU A 88 31.91 -22.56 -7.10
N LYS A 89 31.51 -21.50 -6.40
CA LYS A 89 32.35 -20.33 -6.12
C LYS A 89 33.61 -20.73 -5.34
N SER A 90 33.47 -21.60 -4.33
CA SER A 90 34.59 -22.09 -3.52
C SER A 90 35.58 -22.99 -4.29
N ALA A 91 35.13 -23.61 -5.38
CA ALA A 91 35.94 -24.46 -6.23
C ALA A 91 36.62 -23.71 -7.38
N LEU A 92 36.41 -22.39 -7.51
CA LEU A 92 37.11 -21.56 -8.47
C LEU A 92 38.54 -21.22 -7.98
N PRO A 93 39.54 -21.18 -8.88
CA PRO A 93 40.90 -20.78 -8.52
C PRO A 93 40.94 -19.34 -7.97
N GLY A 94 41.53 -19.15 -6.78
CA GLY A 94 41.74 -17.83 -6.16
C GLY A 94 40.59 -17.30 -5.29
N ASP A 95 39.50 -18.06 -5.12
CA ASP A 95 38.30 -17.68 -4.36
C ASP A 95 38.16 -18.47 -3.02
N GLU A 96 39.27 -18.88 -2.41
CA GLU A 96 39.26 -19.92 -1.35
C GLU A 96 38.60 -19.50 -0.01
N ASN A 97 38.59 -18.21 0.34
CA ASN A 97 38.15 -17.77 1.68
C ASN A 97 36.69 -17.27 1.76
N LEU A 98 36.10 -16.78 0.66
CA LEU A 98 34.69 -16.32 0.54
C LEU A 98 34.12 -15.61 1.80
N HIS A 99 34.90 -14.72 2.42
CA HIS A 99 34.52 -14.06 3.66
C HIS A 99 33.33 -13.12 3.47
N GLU A 100 33.23 -12.53 2.29
CA GLU A 100 32.13 -11.67 1.87
C GLU A 100 30.77 -12.40 1.82
N PHE A 101 30.75 -13.74 1.78
CA PHE A 101 29.54 -14.57 1.79
C PHE A 101 29.17 -15.13 3.18
N GLU A 102 29.75 -14.61 4.27
CA GLU A 102 29.52 -15.13 5.63
C GLU A 102 28.04 -15.17 6.03
N VAL A 103 27.26 -14.15 5.64
CA VAL A 103 25.82 -14.11 5.89
C VAL A 103 25.09 -15.26 5.18
N LEU A 104 25.45 -15.53 3.92
CA LEU A 104 24.90 -16.64 3.15
C LEU A 104 25.26 -17.99 3.77
N LYS A 105 26.52 -18.16 4.21
CA LYS A 105 26.98 -19.36 4.92
C LYS A 105 26.15 -19.61 6.19
N ARG A 106 25.88 -18.56 6.97
CA ARG A 106 25.04 -18.63 8.18
C ARG A 106 23.59 -19.00 7.86
N ILE A 107 23.01 -18.43 6.81
CA ILE A 107 21.67 -18.80 6.34
C ILE A 107 21.62 -20.29 6.01
N LEU A 108 22.54 -20.79 5.20
CA LEU A 108 22.57 -22.19 4.78
C LEU A 108 22.81 -23.15 5.95
N ALA A 109 23.58 -22.76 6.96
CA ALA A 109 23.83 -23.57 8.16
C ALA A 109 22.60 -23.69 9.08
N THR A 110 21.70 -22.71 9.06
CA THR A 110 20.51 -22.65 9.94
C THR A 110 19.21 -23.05 9.23
N ALA A 111 19.22 -23.12 7.90
CA ALA A 111 18.05 -23.45 7.12
C ALA A 111 17.62 -24.91 7.34
N ALA A 112 16.41 -25.11 7.87
CA ALA A 112 15.78 -26.42 7.92
C ALA A 112 15.48 -26.91 6.49
N TYR A 113 16.28 -27.84 5.99
CA TYR A 113 16.07 -28.47 4.69
C TYR A 113 14.93 -29.48 4.80
N ASN A 114 13.84 -29.27 4.08
CA ASN A 114 12.74 -30.23 3.99
C ASN A 114 12.64 -30.73 2.54
N ASP A 115 13.10 -31.96 2.30
CA ASP A 115 13.09 -32.62 0.98
C ASP A 115 11.68 -32.90 0.45
N SER A 116 10.65 -32.85 1.29
CA SER A 116 9.27 -33.17 0.93
C SER A 116 8.55 -32.07 0.12
N ALA A 117 9.19 -30.93 -0.15
CA ALA A 117 8.57 -29.81 -0.86
C ALA A 117 8.72 -29.88 -2.40
N LYS A 118 9.42 -30.90 -2.94
CA LYS A 118 9.81 -30.93 -4.37
C LYS A 118 8.65 -31.05 -5.37
N ASN A 119 7.47 -31.55 -4.98
CA ASN A 119 6.45 -31.99 -5.95
C ASN A 119 5.03 -31.55 -5.58
N GLN A 120 4.67 -30.31 -5.85
CA GLN A 120 3.27 -29.98 -6.14
C GLN A 120 3.24 -29.32 -7.51
N ASN A 121 2.49 -29.91 -8.45
CA ASN A 121 2.39 -29.49 -9.85
C ASN A 121 2.25 -27.96 -9.94
N VAL A 122 3.28 -27.35 -10.50
CA VAL A 122 3.47 -25.91 -10.65
C VAL A 122 2.82 -25.47 -11.98
N ASP A 123 1.64 -26.00 -12.32
CA ASP A 123 1.08 -25.96 -13.69
C ASP A 123 0.39 -24.63 -14.06
N ASP A 124 0.84 -23.52 -13.49
CA ASP A 124 0.25 -22.18 -13.69
C ASP A 124 1.29 -21.20 -14.22
N MET A 125 0.98 -20.48 -15.30
CA MET A 125 1.91 -19.58 -16.05
C MET A 125 2.58 -18.50 -15.19
N LYS A 126 2.10 -18.22 -13.97
CA LYS A 126 2.66 -17.20 -13.04
C LYS A 126 3.55 -17.77 -11.93
N THR A 127 4.14 -18.94 -12.14
CA THR A 127 5.05 -19.64 -11.20
C THR A 127 6.49 -19.71 -11.71
N THR A 128 6.88 -18.70 -12.50
CA THR A 128 8.11 -18.66 -13.29
C THR A 128 9.38 -18.71 -12.44
N LEU A 129 9.35 -18.18 -11.21
CA LEU A 129 10.52 -18.22 -10.33
C LEU A 129 10.89 -19.65 -9.91
N ALA A 130 9.93 -20.51 -9.56
CA ALA A 130 10.25 -21.89 -9.19
C ALA A 130 10.86 -22.67 -10.37
N TYR A 131 10.31 -22.52 -11.58
CA TYR A 131 10.87 -23.15 -12.77
C TYR A 131 12.29 -22.67 -13.06
N PHE A 132 12.52 -21.36 -12.95
CA PHE A 132 13.86 -20.80 -13.12
C PHE A 132 14.85 -21.34 -12.09
N LEU A 133 14.45 -21.38 -10.82
CA LEU A 133 15.31 -21.91 -9.76
C LEU A 133 15.57 -23.41 -9.94
N GLN A 134 14.60 -24.19 -10.44
CA GLN A 134 14.84 -25.60 -10.81
C GLN A 134 15.85 -25.73 -11.96
N GLU A 135 15.73 -24.92 -13.01
CA GLU A 135 16.69 -24.91 -14.11
C GLU A 135 18.10 -24.51 -13.62
N MET A 136 18.17 -23.51 -12.75
CA MET A 136 19.40 -23.05 -12.12
C MET A 136 20.05 -24.12 -11.23
N GLU A 137 19.24 -24.83 -10.44
CA GLU A 137 19.69 -25.96 -9.61
C GLU A 137 20.29 -27.07 -10.49
N LEU A 138 19.60 -27.44 -11.58
CA LEU A 138 20.08 -28.45 -12.53
C LEU A 138 21.35 -28.01 -13.26
N CYS A 139 21.44 -26.74 -13.66
CA CYS A 139 22.60 -26.19 -14.34
C CYS A 139 23.84 -26.12 -13.44
N SER A 140 23.63 -25.91 -12.13
CA SER A 140 24.72 -25.83 -11.14
C SER A 140 25.09 -27.19 -10.52
N ALA A 141 24.38 -28.27 -10.88
CA ALA A 141 24.71 -29.62 -10.44
C ALA A 141 26.03 -30.11 -11.07
N LYS A 142 26.87 -30.78 -10.27
CA LYS A 142 28.17 -31.34 -10.68
C LYS A 142 28.00 -32.53 -11.64
N ASN A 143 27.81 -32.25 -12.93
CA ASN A 143 27.61 -33.26 -13.98
C ASN A 143 28.89 -33.58 -14.78
N GLY A 144 30.07 -33.53 -14.14
CA GLY A 144 31.35 -33.86 -14.76
C GLY A 144 31.94 -32.78 -15.69
N GLN A 145 31.28 -31.63 -15.84
CA GLN A 145 31.85 -30.46 -16.53
C GLN A 145 32.86 -29.70 -15.66
N PRO A 146 33.81 -28.95 -16.26
CA PRO A 146 34.71 -28.08 -15.53
C PRO A 146 33.95 -27.04 -14.69
N VAL A 147 34.36 -26.84 -13.43
CA VAL A 147 33.71 -25.91 -12.49
C VAL A 147 33.61 -24.49 -13.06
N THR A 148 34.65 -24.03 -13.76
CA THR A 148 34.69 -22.71 -14.40
C THR A 148 33.61 -22.56 -15.47
N GLU A 149 33.36 -23.60 -16.27
CA GLU A 149 32.32 -23.59 -17.31
C GLU A 149 30.92 -23.65 -16.69
N THR A 150 30.74 -24.49 -15.67
CA THR A 150 29.48 -24.58 -14.92
C THR A 150 29.11 -23.25 -14.27
N TYR A 151 30.07 -22.62 -13.57
CA TYR A 151 29.85 -21.32 -12.94
C TYR A 151 29.50 -20.24 -13.97
N ALA A 152 30.26 -20.15 -15.08
CA ALA A 152 29.99 -19.17 -16.14
C ALA A 152 28.61 -19.37 -16.78
N LYS A 153 28.18 -20.62 -16.96
CA LYS A 153 26.84 -20.94 -17.47
C LYS A 153 25.75 -20.50 -16.48
N THR A 154 25.89 -20.80 -15.20
CA THR A 154 24.94 -20.38 -14.15
C THR A 154 24.85 -18.85 -14.07
N GLU A 155 25.99 -18.16 -14.07
CA GLU A 155 26.04 -16.70 -14.04
C GLU A 155 25.37 -16.09 -15.28
N LYS A 156 25.59 -16.69 -16.47
CA LYS A 156 24.95 -16.24 -17.71
C LYS A 156 23.42 -16.35 -17.64
N ILE A 157 22.89 -17.47 -17.16
CA ILE A 157 21.44 -17.67 -17.03
C ILE A 157 20.84 -16.64 -16.05
N LEU A 158 21.50 -16.41 -14.92
CA LEU A 158 21.11 -15.35 -13.97
C LEU A 158 21.03 -13.98 -14.64
N LYS A 159 22.11 -13.55 -15.32
CA LYS A 159 22.19 -12.24 -15.97
C LYS A 159 21.18 -12.06 -17.10
N THR A 160 20.77 -13.14 -17.75
CA THR A 160 19.87 -13.07 -18.92
C THR A 160 18.41 -12.98 -18.51
N ASP A 161 17.98 -13.79 -17.53
CA ASP A 161 16.55 -14.03 -17.31
C ASP A 161 16.05 -13.69 -15.90
N PHE A 162 16.92 -13.64 -14.89
CA PHE A 162 16.48 -13.62 -13.49
C PHE A 162 15.69 -12.37 -13.11
N GLU A 163 16.13 -11.17 -13.53
CA GLU A 163 15.42 -9.92 -13.26
C GLU A 163 13.99 -9.95 -13.78
N ARG A 164 13.82 -10.32 -15.06
CA ARG A 164 12.51 -10.39 -15.73
C ARG A 164 11.59 -11.42 -15.05
N ILE A 165 12.14 -12.57 -14.66
CA ILE A 165 11.38 -13.64 -14.01
C ILE A 165 10.97 -13.23 -12.61
N LEU A 166 11.90 -12.74 -11.80
CA LEU A 166 11.64 -12.30 -10.43
C LEU A 166 10.57 -11.21 -10.40
N ARG A 167 10.69 -10.22 -11.28
CA ARG A 167 9.72 -9.12 -11.38
C ARG A 167 8.34 -9.54 -11.86
N SER A 168 8.19 -10.65 -12.58
CA SER A 168 6.86 -11.12 -12.99
C SER A 168 6.26 -12.14 -12.02
N ASP A 169 7.00 -12.53 -10.99
CA ASP A 169 6.62 -13.63 -10.11
C ASP A 169 5.59 -13.20 -9.06
N LYS A 170 4.61 -14.08 -8.81
CA LYS A 170 3.53 -13.83 -7.85
C LYS A 170 3.94 -13.89 -6.38
N MET A 171 5.01 -14.62 -6.05
CA MET A 171 5.58 -14.61 -4.70
C MET A 171 6.35 -13.31 -4.47
N TRP A 172 7.11 -12.86 -5.46
CA TRP A 172 7.82 -11.58 -5.36
C TRP A 172 6.86 -10.39 -5.32
N ASN A 173 5.80 -10.40 -6.13
CA ASN A 173 4.79 -9.34 -6.15
C ASN A 173 3.55 -9.69 -5.33
N PHE A 174 3.71 -10.44 -4.24
CA PHE A 174 2.60 -10.93 -3.40
C PHE A 174 1.63 -9.83 -2.96
N CYS A 175 2.17 -8.62 -2.76
CA CYS A 175 1.48 -7.42 -2.33
C CYS A 175 0.90 -6.57 -3.48
N TRP A 176 1.29 -6.86 -4.72
CA TRP A 176 1.04 -6.04 -5.91
C TRP A 176 0.45 -6.86 -7.06
N THR A 177 -0.36 -7.86 -6.71
CA THR A 177 -0.95 -8.81 -7.67
C THR A 177 -2.46 -8.73 -7.66
N ASP A 178 -3.04 -8.85 -8.85
CA ASP A 178 -4.46 -9.15 -9.09
C ASP A 178 -4.97 -10.34 -8.29
N LEU A 179 -4.10 -11.24 -7.80
CA LEU A 179 -4.45 -12.35 -6.92
C LEU A 179 -4.84 -11.91 -5.50
N LEU A 180 -4.30 -10.80 -4.98
CA LEU A 180 -4.48 -10.34 -3.61
C LEU A 180 -4.59 -8.81 -3.57
N GLU A 181 -5.77 -8.28 -3.90
CA GLU A 181 -6.01 -6.84 -3.96
C GLU A 181 -6.29 -6.23 -2.59
N LYS A 182 -6.89 -7.00 -1.67
CA LYS A 182 -7.33 -6.54 -0.34
C LYS A 182 -6.26 -5.76 0.43
N PRO A 183 -5.01 -6.25 0.60
CA PRO A 183 -4.03 -5.57 1.46
C PRO A 183 -3.78 -4.12 1.05
N VAL A 184 -3.46 -3.88 -0.23
CA VAL A 184 -3.17 -2.51 -0.67
C VAL A 184 -4.44 -1.68 -0.88
N LYS A 185 -5.53 -2.30 -1.34
CA LYS A 185 -6.80 -1.61 -1.58
C LYS A 185 -7.34 -0.98 -0.30
N VAL A 186 -7.25 -1.67 0.83
CA VAL A 186 -7.64 -1.13 2.14
C VAL A 186 -6.86 0.14 2.47
N LEU A 187 -5.55 0.13 2.26
CA LEU A 187 -4.70 1.28 2.57
C LEU A 187 -4.98 2.45 1.62
N LEU A 188 -5.13 2.17 0.32
CA LEU A 188 -5.48 3.18 -0.68
C LEU A 188 -6.84 3.81 -0.39
N ASP A 189 -7.86 3.01 -0.06
CA ASP A 189 -9.18 3.52 0.28
C ASP A 189 -9.14 4.42 1.53
N ILE A 190 -8.32 4.10 2.54
CA ILE A 190 -8.10 4.99 3.68
C ILE A 190 -7.50 6.32 3.21
N VAL A 191 -6.49 6.30 2.34
CA VAL A 191 -5.86 7.52 1.80
C VAL A 191 -6.89 8.38 1.05
N CYS A 192 -7.65 7.77 0.13
CA CYS A 192 -8.68 8.47 -0.64
C CYS A 192 -9.78 9.03 0.28
N GLU A 193 -10.17 8.30 1.31
CA GLU A 193 -11.19 8.73 2.28
C GLU A 193 -10.75 9.95 3.12
N ASN A 194 -9.43 10.15 3.25
CA ASN A 194 -8.78 11.18 4.07
C ASN A 194 -8.05 12.25 3.22
N THR A 195 -8.26 12.26 1.91
CA THR A 195 -7.74 13.28 1.01
C THR A 195 -8.88 14.23 0.62
N ALA A 196 -8.57 15.53 0.52
CA ALA A 196 -9.58 16.53 0.19
C ALA A 196 -9.92 16.45 -1.32
N GLY A 197 -11.14 16.01 -1.62
CA GLY A 197 -11.64 15.93 -3.00
C GLY A 197 -11.35 14.57 -3.66
N HIS A 198 -11.42 14.55 -4.98
CA HIS A 198 -11.33 13.31 -5.76
C HIS A 198 -10.06 13.18 -6.60
N HIS A 199 -9.12 14.12 -6.46
CA HIS A 199 -7.84 14.08 -7.17
C HIS A 199 -6.73 13.67 -6.21
N LEU A 200 -6.11 12.51 -6.44
CA LEU A 200 -4.98 12.02 -5.64
C LEU A 200 -3.66 12.23 -6.37
N LYS A 201 -2.73 12.96 -5.74
CA LYS A 201 -1.36 13.12 -6.22
C LYS A 201 -0.40 12.18 -5.51
N GLY A 202 -0.09 11.06 -6.16
CA GLY A 202 0.76 10.01 -5.63
C GLY A 202 2.14 9.95 -6.29
N ALA A 203 3.16 9.54 -5.54
CA ALA A 203 4.47 9.21 -6.11
C ALA A 203 5.03 7.88 -5.62
N PHE A 204 5.77 7.20 -6.49
CA PHE A 204 6.59 6.04 -6.16
C PHE A 204 8.06 6.46 -6.14
N LEU A 205 8.78 6.10 -5.08
CA LEU A 205 10.18 6.48 -4.93
C LEU A 205 11.11 5.30 -5.25
N GLU A 206 12.07 5.56 -6.14
CA GLU A 206 13.14 4.66 -6.58
C GLU A 206 12.63 3.26 -6.96
N VAL A 207 11.50 3.21 -7.68
CA VAL A 207 11.00 1.97 -8.26
C VAL A 207 11.82 1.56 -9.48
N GLU A 208 11.98 0.26 -9.67
CA GLU A 208 12.73 -0.29 -10.79
C GLU A 208 11.83 -0.79 -11.95
N ASP A 209 10.53 -0.90 -11.68
CA ASP A 209 9.50 -1.25 -12.66
C ASP A 209 8.16 -0.57 -12.34
N LEU A 210 7.16 -0.78 -13.20
CA LEU A 210 5.85 -0.13 -13.11
C LEU A 210 4.75 -1.06 -12.57
N ILE A 211 5.06 -2.25 -12.05
CA ILE A 211 4.05 -3.25 -11.67
C ILE A 211 3.20 -2.73 -10.51
N ALA A 212 3.86 -2.33 -9.41
CA ALA A 212 3.18 -1.76 -8.25
C ALA A 212 2.42 -0.47 -8.60
N ALA A 213 3.02 0.39 -9.43
CA ALA A 213 2.42 1.64 -9.87
C ALA A 213 1.16 1.44 -10.72
N LYS A 214 1.22 0.55 -11.73
CA LYS A 214 0.08 0.19 -12.58
C LYS A 214 -1.02 -0.48 -11.76
N PHE A 215 -0.65 -1.36 -10.84
CA PHE A 215 -1.61 -2.03 -9.96
C PHE A 215 -2.35 -1.04 -9.07
N LEU A 216 -1.63 -0.15 -8.38
CA LEU A 216 -2.24 0.84 -7.49
C LEU A 216 -3.10 1.86 -8.26
N LYS A 217 -2.63 2.31 -9.44
CA LYS A 217 -3.40 3.18 -10.33
C LYS A 217 -4.71 2.50 -10.78
N ASN A 218 -4.66 1.22 -11.16
CA ASN A 218 -5.86 0.50 -11.57
C ASN A 218 -6.87 0.37 -10.42
N LEU A 219 -6.39 0.06 -9.20
CA LEU A 219 -7.23 0.03 -8.01
C LEU A 219 -7.84 1.40 -7.69
N HIS A 220 -7.07 2.48 -7.86
CA HIS A 220 -7.56 3.83 -7.67
C HIS A 220 -8.72 4.17 -8.61
N THR A 221 -8.61 3.78 -9.88
CA THR A 221 -9.63 4.04 -10.92
C THR A 221 -10.87 3.14 -10.82
N THR A 222 -10.95 2.24 -9.84
CA THR A 222 -12.18 1.44 -9.60
C THR A 222 -13.34 2.31 -9.11
N HIS A 223 -13.05 3.47 -8.51
CA HIS A 223 -14.04 4.43 -8.07
C HIS A 223 -14.29 5.50 -9.16
N PRO A 224 -15.53 5.71 -9.63
CA PRO A 224 -15.81 6.50 -10.82
C PRO A 224 -15.53 8.00 -10.68
N LEU A 225 -15.52 8.52 -9.45
CA LEU A 225 -15.20 9.93 -9.19
C LEU A 225 -13.69 10.19 -9.02
N LEU A 226 -12.90 9.15 -8.72
CA LEU A 226 -11.49 9.33 -8.39
C LEU A 226 -10.64 9.45 -9.66
N ASP A 227 -9.78 10.46 -9.68
CA ASP A 227 -8.73 10.65 -10.66
C ASP A 227 -7.41 10.92 -9.92
N GLY A 228 -6.26 10.71 -10.56
CA GLY A 228 -4.99 10.97 -9.89
C GLY A 228 -3.80 11.15 -10.81
N GLN A 229 -2.86 11.97 -10.33
CA GLN A 229 -1.55 12.13 -10.92
C GLN A 229 -0.57 11.19 -10.22
N TRP A 230 0.07 10.31 -10.99
CA TRP A 230 1.05 9.36 -10.48
C TRP A 230 2.45 9.68 -11.01
N ILE A 231 3.41 9.72 -10.10
CA ILE A 231 4.76 10.24 -10.37
C ILE A 231 5.82 9.20 -10.00
N MET A 232 6.76 8.93 -10.89
CA MET A 232 7.94 8.10 -10.63
C MET A 232 9.13 9.00 -10.34
N ILE A 233 9.76 8.83 -9.17
CA ILE A 233 10.84 9.69 -8.70
C ILE A 233 12.03 8.80 -8.32
N GLY A 234 13.18 8.97 -8.94
CA GLY A 234 14.37 8.16 -8.61
C GLY A 234 15.47 8.27 -9.66
N PRO A 235 16.62 7.60 -9.45
CA PRO A 235 17.76 7.69 -10.37
C PRO A 235 17.47 7.09 -11.74
N ASP A 236 16.56 6.11 -11.83
CA ASP A 236 16.23 5.37 -13.05
C ASP A 236 14.84 5.74 -13.62
N ALA A 237 14.25 6.86 -13.20
CA ALA A 237 12.92 7.26 -13.63
C ALA A 237 12.82 7.49 -15.15
N ASP A 238 13.90 7.96 -15.78
CA ASP A 238 14.04 8.12 -17.23
C ASP A 238 14.00 6.77 -17.98
N LYS A 239 14.68 5.74 -17.46
CA LYS A 239 14.65 4.39 -18.05
C LYS A 239 13.25 3.76 -18.00
N LEU A 240 12.43 4.15 -17.02
CA LEU A 240 11.04 3.71 -16.93
C LEU A 240 10.17 4.39 -17.99
N GLU A 241 10.37 5.68 -18.22
CA GLU A 241 9.69 6.45 -19.27
C GLU A 241 9.89 5.80 -20.65
N ASP A 242 11.13 5.45 -21.00
CA ASP A 242 11.46 4.77 -22.26
C ASP A 242 10.73 3.42 -22.43
N LYS A 243 10.59 2.66 -21.34
CA LYS A 243 9.87 1.37 -21.33
C LYS A 243 8.36 1.55 -21.45
N ASP A 244 7.84 2.69 -21.02
CA ASP A 244 6.41 2.99 -20.96
C ASP A 244 5.89 3.71 -22.21
N ALA A 245 6.75 4.39 -22.97
CA ALA A 245 6.42 5.05 -24.23
C ALA A 245 5.81 4.11 -25.30
N ALA A 246 5.94 2.79 -25.13
CA ALA A 246 5.29 1.77 -25.95
C ALA A 246 3.80 1.51 -25.58
N ASN A 247 3.33 2.00 -24.43
CA ASN A 247 1.95 1.90 -23.96
C ASN A 247 1.28 3.27 -24.02
N VAL A 248 0.35 3.45 -24.97
CA VAL A 248 -0.38 4.73 -25.20
C VAL A 248 -1.22 5.18 -23.99
N ASP A 249 -1.40 4.34 -22.97
CA ASP A 249 -2.36 4.52 -21.87
C ASP A 249 -1.72 4.89 -20.51
N ALA A 250 -0.40 5.08 -20.47
CA ALA A 250 0.33 5.24 -19.22
C ALA A 250 0.59 6.71 -18.86
N CYS A 251 -0.41 7.35 -18.24
CA CYS A 251 -0.31 8.68 -17.61
C CYS A 251 0.56 8.68 -16.33
N PHE A 252 1.87 8.44 -16.44
CA PHE A 252 2.82 8.68 -15.36
C PHE A 252 3.70 9.90 -15.69
N SER A 253 4.10 10.65 -14.66
CA SER A 253 5.15 11.67 -14.77
C SER A 253 6.46 11.11 -14.23
N TYR A 254 7.59 11.46 -14.85
CA TYR A 254 8.90 10.93 -14.48
C TYR A 254 9.83 12.07 -14.05
N TYR A 255 10.42 11.96 -12.86
CA TYR A 255 11.41 12.91 -12.35
C TYR A 255 12.70 12.19 -11.96
N PRO A 256 13.68 12.13 -12.87
CA PRO A 256 15.00 11.58 -12.54
C PRO A 256 15.71 12.47 -11.51
N ILE A 257 16.13 11.88 -10.40
CA ILE A 257 16.88 12.55 -9.34
C ILE A 257 18.07 11.69 -8.90
N SER A 258 19.20 12.33 -8.55
CA SER A 258 20.40 11.59 -8.16
C SER A 258 20.37 11.08 -6.71
N SER A 259 19.69 11.78 -5.81
CA SER A 259 19.51 11.35 -4.42
C SER A 259 18.38 12.12 -3.75
N LEU A 260 17.52 11.39 -3.04
CA LEU A 260 16.44 11.98 -2.25
C LEU A 260 16.95 12.64 -0.95
N GLU A 261 18.12 12.22 -0.44
CA GLU A 261 18.67 12.73 0.83
C GLU A 261 19.28 14.14 0.69
N ASN A 262 19.39 14.65 -0.54
CA ASN A 262 19.80 16.02 -0.79
C ASN A 262 18.60 16.97 -0.75
N SER A 263 18.48 17.75 0.32
CA SER A 263 17.40 18.73 0.51
C SER A 263 17.25 19.74 -0.63
N GLN A 264 18.33 20.13 -1.31
CA GLN A 264 18.25 21.05 -2.45
C GLN A 264 17.57 20.40 -3.66
N ILE A 265 17.78 19.09 -3.85
CA ILE A 265 17.12 18.32 -4.91
C ILE A 265 15.63 18.17 -4.58
N VAL A 266 15.30 17.84 -3.34
CA VAL A 266 13.91 17.75 -2.87
C VAL A 266 13.17 19.07 -3.05
N ASN A 267 13.78 20.21 -2.71
CA ASN A 267 13.16 21.52 -2.90
C ASN A 267 12.89 21.83 -4.38
N LYS A 268 13.85 21.57 -5.27
CA LYS A 268 13.66 21.74 -6.73
C LYS A 268 12.59 20.81 -7.30
N LEU A 269 12.46 19.61 -6.73
CA LEU A 269 11.42 18.67 -7.10
C LEU A 269 10.04 19.19 -6.67
N LEU A 270 9.91 19.69 -5.44
CA LEU A 270 8.70 20.33 -4.93
C LEU A 270 8.29 21.57 -5.75
N GLU A 271 9.24 22.34 -6.28
CA GLU A 271 8.94 23.45 -7.21
C GLU A 271 8.27 22.96 -8.51
N LYS A 272 8.56 21.72 -8.94
CA LYS A 272 8.00 21.13 -10.17
C LYS A 272 6.70 20.38 -9.93
N CYS A 273 6.66 19.52 -8.91
CA CYS A 273 5.52 18.66 -8.65
C CYS A 273 4.60 19.16 -7.53
N GLY A 274 4.98 20.19 -6.77
CA GLY A 274 4.24 20.57 -5.55
C GLY A 274 4.25 19.46 -4.49
N ASN A 275 3.50 19.69 -3.42
CA ASN A 275 3.34 18.70 -2.36
C ASN A 275 2.51 17.50 -2.83
N LEU A 276 2.82 16.32 -2.30
CA LEU A 276 2.14 15.07 -2.61
C LEU A 276 1.14 14.68 -1.52
N ASP A 277 0.06 13.99 -1.91
CA ASP A 277 -0.91 13.37 -1.01
C ASP A 277 -0.42 12.01 -0.49
N LEU A 278 0.26 11.27 -1.37
CA LEU A 278 0.70 9.91 -1.13
C LEU A 278 2.12 9.67 -1.66
N VAL A 279 2.96 9.04 -0.85
CA VAL A 279 4.24 8.46 -1.26
C VAL A 279 4.20 6.95 -1.08
N VAL A 280 4.72 6.20 -2.04
CA VAL A 280 4.76 4.73 -1.99
C VAL A 280 6.21 4.25 -2.06
N LEU A 281 6.56 3.40 -1.10
CA LEU A 281 7.85 2.72 -0.99
C LEU A 281 7.63 1.22 -1.10
N ASP A 282 8.26 0.56 -2.08
CA ASP A 282 8.20 -0.90 -2.22
C ASP A 282 9.61 -1.51 -2.09
N ARG A 283 9.88 -2.12 -0.92
CA ARG A 283 11.09 -2.90 -0.62
C ARG A 283 12.39 -2.17 -0.91
N ILE A 284 12.37 -0.86 -0.73
CA ILE A 284 13.49 0.04 -1.01
C ILE A 284 14.25 0.40 0.27
N LEU A 285 13.62 0.37 1.45
CA LEU A 285 14.28 0.79 2.68
C LEU A 285 15.38 -0.19 3.11
N GLN A 286 15.24 -1.47 2.74
CA GLN A 286 16.27 -2.49 2.96
C GLN A 286 17.61 -2.17 2.28
N SER A 287 17.61 -1.39 1.18
CA SER A 287 18.85 -0.96 0.49
C SER A 287 19.43 0.34 1.02
N LYS A 288 18.74 1.03 1.95
CA LYS A 288 19.19 2.33 2.48
C LYS A 288 20.05 2.15 3.72
N LEU A 289 21.23 2.77 3.72
CA LEU A 289 22.12 2.81 4.88
C LEU A 289 21.48 3.59 6.04
N ASP A 290 21.02 4.83 5.78
CA ASP A 290 20.26 5.65 6.74
C ASP A 290 18.77 5.70 6.37
N VAL A 291 18.03 4.71 6.86
CA VAL A 291 16.57 4.63 6.67
C VAL A 291 15.84 5.83 7.28
N VAL A 292 16.35 6.41 8.38
CA VAL A 292 15.70 7.54 9.04
C VAL A 292 15.82 8.80 8.21
N SER A 293 17.01 9.10 7.70
CA SER A 293 17.25 10.20 6.77
C SER A 293 16.40 10.06 5.50
N TYR A 294 16.37 8.85 4.92
CA TYR A 294 15.58 8.58 3.72
C TYR A 294 14.07 8.77 3.95
N LEU A 295 13.51 8.22 5.03
CA LEU A 295 12.11 8.39 5.38
C LEU A 295 11.73 9.86 5.62
N ARG A 296 12.60 10.64 6.28
CA ARG A 296 12.40 12.09 6.47
C ARG A 296 12.40 12.85 5.14
N SER A 297 13.24 12.43 4.20
CA SER A 297 13.29 13.03 2.86
C SER A 297 12.01 12.71 2.07
N GLY A 298 11.49 11.48 2.16
CA GLY A 298 10.17 11.13 1.64
C GLY A 298 9.04 11.92 2.31
N ALA A 299 9.11 12.13 3.63
CA ALA A 299 8.16 12.96 4.37
C ALA A 299 8.16 14.43 3.92
N ALA A 300 9.31 14.95 3.49
CA ALA A 300 9.43 16.33 3.00
C ALA A 300 8.67 16.54 1.67
N LEU A 301 8.45 15.48 0.88
CA LEU A 301 7.63 15.55 -0.34
C LEU A 301 6.12 15.60 -0.07
N LEU A 302 5.69 15.13 1.09
CA LEU A 302 4.28 15.09 1.47
C LEU A 302 3.80 16.45 1.96
N ARG A 303 2.57 16.81 1.61
CA ARG A 303 1.84 17.87 2.33
C ARG A 303 1.71 17.51 3.81
N ASP A 304 1.46 18.51 4.65
CA ASP A 304 1.09 18.26 6.05
C ASP A 304 -0.09 17.28 6.07
N ASP A 305 -0.04 16.31 6.98
CA ASP A 305 -1.01 15.21 7.12
C ASP A 305 -1.08 14.18 5.96
N GLY A 306 -0.20 14.30 4.95
CA GLY A 306 -0.12 13.35 3.83
C GLY A 306 0.32 11.95 4.25
N PHE A 307 0.12 10.98 3.34
CA PHE A 307 0.28 9.56 3.64
C PHE A 307 1.51 8.94 2.97
N MET A 308 2.04 7.88 3.60
CA MET A 308 3.06 7.03 3.01
C MET A 308 2.66 5.56 3.12
N ILE A 309 2.58 4.86 1.99
CA ILE A 309 2.46 3.40 1.96
C ILE A 309 3.87 2.81 1.89
N VAL A 310 4.19 1.91 2.82
CA VAL A 310 5.48 1.23 2.88
C VAL A 310 5.25 -0.27 2.83
N CYS A 311 5.81 -0.95 1.83
CA CYS A 311 5.83 -2.40 1.71
C CYS A 311 7.24 -2.92 1.97
N GLU A 312 7.45 -3.72 3.01
CA GLU A 312 8.77 -4.22 3.38
C GLU A 312 8.77 -5.70 3.75
N THR A 313 9.92 -6.35 3.50
CA THR A 313 10.17 -7.73 3.92
C THR A 313 10.18 -7.81 5.44
N THR A 314 9.32 -8.67 5.99
CA THR A 314 9.13 -8.85 7.45
C THR A 314 9.06 -10.32 7.87
N SER A 315 9.04 -11.24 6.89
CA SER A 315 9.28 -12.66 7.10
C SER A 315 10.01 -13.25 5.89
N ASP A 316 10.37 -14.53 5.95
CA ASP A 316 11.15 -15.20 4.89
C ASP A 316 12.51 -14.55 4.55
N PHE A 317 13.14 -13.92 5.53
CA PHE A 317 14.36 -13.15 5.31
C PHE A 317 15.47 -13.93 4.60
N GLU A 318 15.57 -15.26 4.81
CA GLU A 318 16.55 -16.10 4.11
C GLU A 318 16.28 -16.15 2.61
N THR A 319 15.03 -16.37 2.20
CA THR A 319 14.65 -16.42 0.78
C THR A 319 14.83 -15.05 0.15
N SER A 320 14.37 -13.98 0.81
CA SER A 320 14.54 -12.61 0.31
C SER A 320 16.02 -12.22 0.17
N TYR A 321 16.88 -12.63 1.12
CA TYR A 321 18.32 -12.41 1.03
C TYR A 321 18.93 -13.11 -0.18
N ILE A 322 18.60 -14.39 -0.39
CA ILE A 322 19.14 -15.18 -1.51
C ILE A 322 18.70 -14.60 -2.86
N LEU A 323 17.42 -14.25 -2.99
CA LEU A 323 16.90 -13.63 -4.21
C LEU A 323 17.54 -12.26 -4.45
N GLY A 324 17.71 -11.44 -3.40
CA GLY A 324 18.45 -10.17 -3.49
C GLY A 324 19.90 -10.37 -3.92
N LEU A 325 20.59 -11.38 -3.39
CA LEU A 325 21.97 -11.71 -3.78
C LEU A 325 22.07 -12.10 -5.26
N PHE A 326 21.18 -12.99 -5.74
CA PHE A 326 21.14 -13.37 -7.15
C PHE A 326 20.74 -12.20 -8.05
N TYR A 327 19.86 -11.33 -7.56
CA TYR A 327 19.49 -10.11 -8.27
C TYR A 327 20.68 -9.17 -8.43
N SER A 328 21.41 -8.89 -7.34
CA SER A 328 22.62 -8.06 -7.39
C SER A 328 23.73 -8.69 -8.21
N LEU A 329 23.86 -10.02 -8.22
CA LEU A 329 24.78 -10.72 -9.12
C LEU A 329 24.39 -10.56 -10.59
N ALA A 330 23.09 -10.66 -10.92
CA ALA A 330 22.59 -10.43 -12.27
C ALA A 330 22.82 -8.99 -12.75
N GLN A 331 22.69 -8.00 -11.85
CA GLN A 331 22.92 -6.58 -12.14
C GLN A 331 24.41 -6.18 -12.14
N GLY A 332 25.32 -7.06 -11.69
CA GLY A 332 26.74 -6.73 -11.55
C GLY A 332 27.08 -5.86 -10.33
N ASN A 333 26.14 -5.70 -9.40
CA ASN A 333 26.27 -4.87 -8.19
C ASN A 333 26.45 -5.71 -6.91
N LEU A 334 27.01 -6.92 -7.04
CA LEU A 334 27.16 -7.85 -5.93
C LEU A 334 28.02 -7.28 -4.79
N SER A 335 29.09 -6.54 -5.11
CA SER A 335 29.97 -5.94 -4.09
C SER A 335 29.22 -4.96 -3.19
N GLU A 336 28.36 -4.13 -3.76
CA GLU A 336 27.53 -3.18 -3.02
C GLU A 336 26.57 -3.92 -2.08
N PHE A 337 25.86 -4.92 -2.60
CA PHE A 337 24.96 -5.77 -1.82
C PHE A 337 25.67 -6.45 -0.63
N LEU A 338 26.84 -7.04 -0.87
CA LEU A 338 27.61 -7.71 0.19
C LEU A 338 28.22 -6.72 1.19
N SER A 339 28.53 -5.50 0.75
CA SER A 339 29.08 -4.43 1.61
C SER A 339 28.03 -3.80 2.54
N ASN A 340 26.74 -3.87 2.18
CA ASN A 340 25.63 -3.35 2.99
C ASN A 340 25.36 -4.12 4.31
N ASN A 341 26.26 -5.02 4.71
CA ASN A 341 26.02 -6.01 5.76
C ASN A 341 26.51 -5.65 7.18
N LEU A 342 26.94 -4.41 7.46
CA LEU A 342 27.77 -4.17 8.67
C LEU A 342 27.35 -3.02 9.58
N ASN A 343 26.10 -2.57 9.62
CA ASN A 343 25.67 -1.63 10.67
C ASN A 343 24.27 -1.92 11.26
N GLY A 344 24.25 -2.35 12.52
CA GLY A 344 23.07 -2.23 13.41
C GLY A 344 22.22 -3.48 13.61
N PHE A 345 20.99 -3.26 14.11
CA PHE A 345 20.01 -4.28 14.52
C PHE A 345 19.30 -5.01 13.35
N ARG A 346 19.80 -4.90 12.10
CA ARG A 346 19.17 -5.51 10.93
C ARG A 346 19.49 -6.99 10.81
N LYS A 347 18.46 -7.81 10.60
CA LYS A 347 18.62 -9.21 10.28
C LYS A 347 19.27 -9.35 8.91
N TYR A 348 20.36 -10.12 8.86
CA TYR A 348 21.21 -10.28 7.68
C TYR A 348 21.69 -8.95 7.08
N GLY A 349 21.85 -7.91 7.90
CA GLY A 349 22.30 -6.58 7.46
C GLY A 349 21.25 -5.75 6.72
N LEU A 350 20.15 -6.35 6.26
CA LEU A 350 19.19 -5.70 5.35
C LEU A 350 17.81 -5.44 5.95
N PHE A 351 17.29 -6.37 6.77
CA PHE A 351 15.87 -6.38 7.10
C PHE A 351 15.59 -6.02 8.56
N TYR A 352 14.48 -5.31 8.82
CA TYR A 352 13.92 -5.16 10.15
C TYR A 352 12.71 -6.09 10.35
N GLU A 353 12.55 -6.57 11.58
CA GLU A 353 11.32 -7.24 12.00
C GLU A 353 10.18 -6.22 12.20
N HIS A 354 8.94 -6.70 12.23
CA HIS A 354 7.74 -5.88 12.27
C HIS A 354 7.76 -4.85 13.41
N GLU A 355 8.10 -5.27 14.62
CA GLU A 355 8.12 -4.43 15.82
C GLU A 355 9.15 -3.31 15.72
N TYR A 356 10.30 -3.58 15.08
CA TYR A 356 11.33 -2.58 14.85
C TYR A 356 10.87 -1.53 13.84
N TRP A 357 10.18 -1.92 12.77
CA TRP A 357 9.60 -0.98 11.81
C TRP A 357 8.68 0.02 12.49
N MET A 358 7.77 -0.46 13.35
CA MET A 358 6.87 0.40 14.11
C MET A 358 7.64 1.47 14.91
N SER A 359 8.76 1.10 15.53
CA SER A 359 9.61 2.03 16.28
C SER A 359 10.33 3.05 15.38
N VAL A 360 10.76 2.64 14.18
CA VAL A 360 11.47 3.49 13.22
C VAL A 360 10.53 4.54 12.66
N PHE A 361 9.31 4.17 12.29
CA PHE A 361 8.33 5.11 11.74
C PHE A 361 7.98 6.22 12.74
N ASN A 362 7.76 5.87 14.01
CA ASN A 362 7.50 6.85 15.07
C ASN A 362 8.68 7.84 15.24
N LYS A 363 9.93 7.35 15.21
CA LYS A 363 11.13 8.21 15.28
C LYS A 363 11.30 9.15 14.08
N CYS A 364 10.68 8.81 12.95
CA CYS A 364 10.71 9.61 11.73
C CYS A 364 9.60 10.66 11.66
N GLY A 365 8.78 10.79 12.71
CA GLY A 365 7.69 11.76 12.74
C GLY A 365 6.44 11.30 11.98
N PHE A 366 6.27 9.99 11.83
CA PHE A 366 5.06 9.40 11.29
C PHE A 366 4.19 8.81 12.40
N GLN A 367 2.88 8.93 12.22
CA GLN A 367 1.91 8.08 12.90
C GLN A 367 1.62 6.86 12.04
N ILE A 368 1.40 5.73 12.69
CA ILE A 368 1.05 4.49 12.02
C ILE A 368 -0.48 4.36 12.08
N ILE A 369 -1.10 4.50 10.92
CA ILE A 369 -2.55 4.52 10.77
C ILE A 369 -3.10 3.11 10.68
N ALA A 370 -2.49 2.31 9.80
CA ALA A 370 -2.89 0.95 9.54
C ALA A 370 -1.70 0.08 9.14
N HIS A 371 -1.83 -1.23 9.32
CA HIS A 371 -0.98 -2.20 8.65
C HIS A 371 -1.80 -3.39 8.16
N GLN A 372 -1.28 -4.06 7.14
CA GLN A 372 -1.78 -5.33 6.63
C GLN A 372 -0.62 -6.32 6.75
N TYR A 373 -0.68 -7.10 7.82
CA TYR A 373 0.27 -8.14 8.16
C TYR A 373 -0.39 -9.51 8.08
N ASP A 374 0.38 -10.52 7.68
CA ASP A 374 0.00 -11.91 7.80
C ASP A 374 1.24 -12.77 7.85
N LYS A 375 1.31 -13.73 8.80
CA LYS A 375 2.43 -14.69 8.90
C LYS A 375 2.67 -15.51 7.62
N ARG A 376 1.63 -15.65 6.78
CA ARG A 376 1.66 -16.37 5.50
C ARG A 376 2.25 -15.52 4.36
N SER A 377 2.39 -14.21 4.55
CA SER A 377 3.04 -13.28 3.62
C SER A 377 4.53 -13.06 3.99
N PRO A 378 5.43 -12.92 3.00
CA PRO A 378 6.80 -12.44 3.24
C PRO A 378 6.86 -10.93 3.55
N TYR A 379 5.82 -10.19 3.16
CA TYR A 379 5.78 -8.72 3.24
C TYR A 379 4.70 -8.22 4.20
N THR A 380 4.96 -7.05 4.79
CA THR A 380 3.96 -6.26 5.51
C THR A 380 3.78 -4.93 4.79
N MET A 381 2.52 -4.50 4.64
CA MET A 381 2.23 -3.14 4.21
C MET A 381 1.85 -2.27 5.40
N TYR A 382 2.40 -1.07 5.46
CA TYR A 382 2.11 -0.05 6.45
C TYR A 382 1.52 1.16 5.77
N LEU A 383 0.52 1.77 6.41
CA LEU A 383 0.05 3.11 6.08
C LEU A 383 0.47 4.06 7.19
N LEU A 384 1.30 5.01 6.82
CA LEU A 384 1.84 6.04 7.69
C LEU A 384 1.19 7.37 7.34
N ARG A 385 1.01 8.23 8.33
CA ARG A 385 0.58 9.61 8.15
C ARG A 385 1.63 10.54 8.72
N LYS A 386 2.04 11.55 7.94
CA LYS A 386 2.98 12.58 8.40
C LYS A 386 2.34 13.35 9.54
N LEU A 387 3.05 13.49 10.66
CA LEU A 387 2.57 14.31 11.78
C LEU A 387 2.32 15.74 11.32
N SER A 388 1.10 16.22 11.53
CA SER A 388 0.79 17.64 11.40
C SER A 388 1.35 18.38 12.62
N PRO A 389 2.01 19.53 12.45
CA PRO A 389 2.47 20.35 13.57
C PRO A 389 1.32 21.11 14.26
N ARG A 390 0.08 20.97 13.78
CA ARG A 390 -1.06 21.76 14.23
C ARG A 390 -1.99 20.92 15.10
N ASP A 391 -2.39 21.48 16.23
CA ASP A 391 -3.34 20.85 17.14
C ASP A 391 -4.76 20.89 16.55
N LEU A 392 -5.50 19.79 16.73
CA LEU A 392 -6.88 19.70 16.30
C LEU A 392 -7.83 20.26 17.36
N GLU A 393 -8.88 20.93 16.91
CA GLU A 393 -9.95 21.48 17.75
C GLU A 393 -11.29 20.76 17.43
N PRO A 394 -11.52 19.55 17.95
CA PRO A 394 -12.70 18.76 17.63
C PRO A 394 -13.98 19.37 18.23
N ALA A 395 -15.07 19.38 17.46
CA ALA A 395 -16.43 19.55 18.00
C ALA A 395 -17.17 18.21 17.90
N TYR A 396 -17.73 17.76 19.01
CA TYR A 396 -18.42 16.48 19.08
C TYR A 396 -19.93 16.68 18.99
N VAL A 397 -20.58 15.87 18.14
CA VAL A 397 -22.03 15.85 18.00
C VAL A 397 -22.51 14.40 18.14
N PRO A 398 -23.13 14.03 19.28
CA PRO A 398 -23.75 12.72 19.46
C PRO A 398 -24.96 12.55 18.54
N ILE A 399 -25.05 11.41 17.87
CA ILE A 399 -26.12 11.11 16.90
C ILE A 399 -26.90 9.83 17.24
N ASP A 400 -26.89 9.43 18.51
CA ASP A 400 -27.52 8.20 18.99
C ASP A 400 -29.06 8.24 18.98
N ASP A 401 -29.68 9.43 19.00
CA ASP A 401 -31.12 9.60 18.87
C ASP A 401 -31.59 9.33 17.43
N VAL A 402 -31.96 8.08 17.18
CA VAL A 402 -32.50 7.59 15.91
C VAL A 402 -34.03 7.55 15.85
N GLU A 403 -34.71 7.98 16.92
CA GLU A 403 -36.18 8.06 16.96
C GLU A 403 -36.68 9.45 16.56
N LYS A 404 -36.08 10.50 17.14
CA LYS A 404 -36.50 11.90 16.93
C LYS A 404 -35.49 12.71 16.12
N PHE A 405 -34.25 12.21 15.98
CA PHE A 405 -33.18 12.89 15.26
C PHE A 405 -32.89 14.31 15.79
N ALA A 406 -33.01 14.53 17.11
CA ALA A 406 -32.82 15.85 17.71
C ALA A 406 -31.40 16.42 17.55
N TRP A 407 -30.44 15.59 17.15
CA TRP A 407 -29.06 15.97 16.86
C TRP A 407 -28.88 16.72 15.53
N VAL A 408 -29.88 16.72 14.63
CA VAL A 408 -29.77 17.35 13.30
C VAL A 408 -29.54 18.86 13.40
N GLU A 409 -30.32 19.56 14.22
CA GLU A 409 -30.17 21.01 14.43
C GLU A 409 -28.80 21.37 15.04
N PRO A 410 -28.34 20.75 16.15
CA PRO A 410 -26.99 20.94 16.66
C PRO A 410 -25.88 20.67 15.64
N LEU A 411 -26.03 19.62 14.82
CA LEU A 411 -25.06 19.31 13.77
C LEU A 411 -25.00 20.43 12.73
N GLN A 412 -26.16 20.92 12.27
CA GLN A 412 -26.26 22.05 11.34
C GLN A 412 -25.62 23.31 11.92
N GLU A 413 -25.86 23.63 13.19
CA GLU A 413 -25.25 24.78 13.86
C GLU A 413 -23.72 24.69 13.90
N VAL A 414 -23.17 23.53 14.29
CA VAL A 414 -21.72 23.30 14.33
C VAL A 414 -21.11 23.41 12.94
N ILE A 415 -21.78 22.84 11.94
CA ILE A 415 -21.45 22.96 10.52
C ILE A 415 -21.37 24.44 10.13
N LEU A 416 -22.44 25.21 10.34
CA LEU A 416 -22.54 26.61 9.95
C LEU A 416 -21.47 27.47 10.65
N GLN A 417 -21.24 27.26 11.93
CA GLN A 417 -20.20 27.96 12.71
C GLN A 417 -18.81 27.71 12.13
N ARG A 418 -18.55 26.52 11.61
CA ARG A 418 -17.24 26.10 11.12
C ARG A 418 -17.06 26.22 9.61
N LEU A 419 -18.03 26.75 8.86
CA LEU A 419 -17.94 26.87 7.39
C LEU A 419 -16.63 27.52 6.95
N ASN A 420 -16.28 28.65 7.55
CA ASN A 420 -15.10 29.47 7.21
C ASN A 420 -13.88 29.22 8.12
N ASP A 421 -13.98 28.25 9.02
CA ASP A 421 -12.90 27.89 9.93
C ASP A 421 -11.79 27.11 9.21
N PRO A 422 -10.55 27.13 9.74
CA PRO A 422 -9.44 26.42 9.13
C PRO A 422 -9.54 24.89 9.33
N GLN A 423 -8.63 24.13 8.72
CA GLN A 423 -8.72 22.66 8.61
C GLN A 423 -8.64 21.93 9.96
N GLU A 424 -8.01 22.54 10.95
CA GLU A 424 -7.77 21.98 12.28
C GLU A 424 -9.06 21.85 13.10
N LYS A 425 -10.10 22.63 12.76
CA LYS A 425 -11.40 22.60 13.43
C LYS A 425 -12.29 21.52 12.84
N THR A 426 -12.10 20.29 13.33
CA THR A 426 -12.73 19.05 12.81
C THR A 426 -14.07 18.74 13.48
N ILE A 427 -15.05 18.27 12.72
CA ILE A 427 -16.37 17.90 13.26
C ILE A 427 -16.43 16.38 13.44
N TRP A 428 -16.72 15.94 14.65
CA TRP A 428 -16.75 14.54 15.05
C TRP A 428 -18.18 14.13 15.42
N ILE A 429 -18.82 13.38 14.52
CA ILE A 429 -20.10 12.74 14.88
C ILE A 429 -19.83 11.46 15.67
N THR A 430 -20.60 11.20 16.72
CA THR A 430 -20.37 10.06 17.62
C THR A 430 -21.62 9.22 17.82
N SER A 431 -21.47 7.90 17.85
CA SER A 431 -22.52 6.94 18.19
C SER A 431 -21.96 5.88 19.13
N ASN A 432 -22.33 5.91 20.40
CA ASN A 432 -21.79 5.00 21.42
C ASN A 432 -22.83 4.12 22.11
N THR A 433 -24.12 4.38 21.92
CA THR A 433 -25.23 3.61 22.51
C THR A 433 -26.02 2.84 21.44
N THR A 434 -26.11 3.37 20.22
CA THR A 434 -26.87 2.76 19.12
C THR A 434 -25.95 2.00 18.15
N LYS A 435 -26.01 0.66 18.19
CA LYS A 435 -25.06 -0.21 17.46
C LYS A 435 -25.40 -0.39 15.97
N ASP A 436 -26.65 -0.13 15.59
CA ASP A 436 -27.12 -0.18 14.19
C ASP A 436 -27.24 1.24 13.58
N ASN A 437 -26.43 2.18 14.07
CA ASN A 437 -26.45 3.57 13.61
C ASN A 437 -25.87 3.70 12.18
N GLY A 438 -26.51 4.52 11.34
CA GLY A 438 -26.06 4.87 9.99
C GLY A 438 -24.83 5.80 9.90
N ILE A 439 -24.08 5.96 11.00
CA ILE A 439 -23.00 6.94 11.19
C ILE A 439 -21.96 6.94 10.07
N ALA A 440 -21.56 5.77 9.59
CA ALA A 440 -20.55 5.64 8.54
C ALA A 440 -21.05 6.25 7.21
N GLY A 441 -22.30 5.96 6.83
CA GLY A 441 -22.90 6.51 5.63
C GLY A 441 -23.11 8.03 5.73
N LEU A 442 -23.61 8.49 6.88
CA LEU A 442 -23.81 9.92 7.14
C LEU A 442 -22.49 10.71 7.06
N ALA A 443 -21.43 10.22 7.68
CA ALA A 443 -20.11 10.85 7.64
C ALA A 443 -19.59 11.00 6.20
N LEU A 444 -19.76 9.97 5.37
CA LEU A 444 -19.34 9.98 3.98
C LEU A 444 -20.13 11.00 3.16
N CYS A 445 -21.46 11.07 3.33
CA CYS A 445 -22.29 12.08 2.64
C CYS A 445 -21.88 13.51 3.00
N LEU A 446 -21.76 13.82 4.30
CA LEU A 446 -21.42 15.17 4.77
C LEU A 446 -20.03 15.64 4.32
N ARG A 447 -19.10 14.69 4.13
CA ARG A 447 -17.77 14.98 3.57
C ARG A 447 -17.85 15.51 2.14
N GLU A 448 -18.76 14.97 1.32
CA GLU A 448 -18.92 15.36 -0.09
C GLU A 448 -19.64 16.70 -0.27
N GLU A 449 -20.52 17.08 0.66
CA GLU A 449 -21.34 18.28 0.54
C GLU A 449 -20.55 19.58 0.81
N SER A 450 -20.05 19.74 2.04
CA SER A 450 -19.61 21.06 2.54
C SER A 450 -18.23 21.05 3.20
N TYR A 451 -17.66 19.87 3.51
CA TYR A 451 -16.46 19.73 4.35
C TYR A 451 -15.49 18.71 3.78
N LYS A 452 -14.80 19.08 2.69
CA LYS A 452 -13.71 18.27 2.15
C LYS A 452 -12.63 18.09 3.24
N ASN A 453 -12.54 16.87 3.76
CA ASN A 453 -11.56 16.41 4.76
C ASN A 453 -11.68 16.94 6.22
N ARG A 454 -12.82 17.50 6.67
CA ARG A 454 -13.00 17.94 8.09
C ARG A 454 -14.00 17.12 8.91
N MET A 455 -14.77 16.24 8.27
CA MET A 455 -15.70 15.34 8.94
C MET A 455 -14.98 14.08 9.44
N ARG A 456 -15.29 13.69 10.68
CA ARG A 456 -14.80 12.48 11.35
C ARG A 456 -15.96 11.77 12.02
N CYS A 457 -15.87 10.46 12.20
CA CYS A 457 -16.83 9.71 13.00
C CYS A 457 -16.19 8.74 13.96
N ILE A 458 -16.86 8.53 15.11
CA ILE A 458 -16.56 7.48 16.08
C ILE A 458 -17.86 6.69 16.36
N GLY A 459 -17.88 5.40 16.07
CA GLY A 459 -19.09 4.58 16.20
C GLY A 459 -18.82 3.21 16.80
N ASP A 460 -19.68 2.74 17.72
CA ASP A 460 -19.74 1.33 18.11
C ASP A 460 -20.67 0.56 17.17
N ILE A 461 -20.14 -0.43 16.46
CA ILE A 461 -20.86 -1.31 15.53
C ILE A 461 -20.70 -2.79 15.91
N SER A 462 -20.46 -3.05 17.20
CA SER A 462 -20.23 -4.40 17.71
C SER A 462 -21.40 -5.35 17.41
N LEU A 463 -21.09 -6.60 17.06
CA LEU A 463 -22.09 -7.60 16.68
C LEU A 463 -22.26 -8.71 17.72
N SER A 464 -21.26 -8.94 18.57
CA SER A 464 -21.32 -9.98 19.58
C SER A 464 -22.47 -9.73 20.56
N PRO A 465 -23.21 -10.77 20.99
CA PRO A 465 -24.37 -10.60 21.88
C PRO A 465 -24.04 -9.83 23.15
N GLU A 466 -22.86 -10.10 23.73
CA GLU A 466 -22.37 -9.49 24.97
C GLU A 466 -22.03 -8.00 24.81
N LYS A 467 -21.52 -7.59 23.63
CA LYS A 467 -21.24 -6.18 23.34
C LYS A 467 -22.47 -5.42 22.88
N ARG A 468 -23.40 -6.07 22.19
CA ARG A 468 -24.69 -5.47 21.80
C ARG A 468 -25.58 -5.16 23.00
N SER A 469 -25.51 -5.96 24.06
CA SER A 469 -26.24 -5.71 25.31
C SER A 469 -25.59 -4.68 26.23
N ALA A 470 -24.36 -4.25 25.96
CA ALA A 470 -23.70 -3.19 26.71
C ALA A 470 -24.39 -1.84 26.44
N GLU A 471 -24.60 -1.04 27.48
CA GLU A 471 -25.31 0.24 27.40
C GLU A 471 -24.54 1.24 26.50
N GLU A 472 -23.25 1.43 26.75
CA GLU A 472 -22.42 2.39 26.02
C GLU A 472 -20.99 1.88 25.79
N LEU A 473 -20.36 2.35 24.69
CA LEU A 473 -18.92 2.22 24.49
C LEU A 473 -18.18 3.22 25.37
N LYS A 474 -17.54 2.72 26.43
CA LYS A 474 -16.68 3.53 27.31
C LYS A 474 -15.27 3.64 26.74
N LEU A 475 -14.92 4.83 26.25
CA LEU A 475 -13.59 5.14 25.76
C LEU A 475 -12.72 5.67 26.90
N SER A 476 -11.52 5.12 27.05
CA SER A 476 -10.52 5.74 27.92
C SER A 476 -10.03 7.06 27.29
N LEU A 477 -9.58 8.00 28.12
CA LEU A 477 -8.99 9.26 27.63
C LEU A 477 -7.81 8.98 26.69
N GLN A 478 -6.99 7.97 26.99
CA GLN A 478 -5.88 7.56 26.12
C GLN A 478 -6.38 7.09 24.75
N THR A 479 -7.40 6.22 24.71
CA THR A 479 -7.97 5.72 23.46
C THR A 479 -8.56 6.84 22.61
N LEU A 480 -9.28 7.77 23.24
CA LEU A 480 -9.83 8.93 22.55
C LEU A 480 -8.72 9.82 21.99
N ASN A 481 -7.67 10.08 22.79
CA ASN A 481 -6.50 10.82 22.33
C ASN A 481 -5.83 10.11 21.15
N ASP A 482 -5.65 8.79 21.19
CA ASP A 482 -5.02 8.04 20.09
C ASP A 482 -5.84 8.15 18.78
N ILE A 483 -7.17 8.11 18.88
CA ILE A 483 -8.08 8.30 17.74
C ILE A 483 -7.96 9.71 17.18
N LEU A 484 -8.01 10.72 18.04
CA LEU A 484 -7.85 12.12 17.66
C LEU A 484 -6.50 12.38 16.99
N HIS A 485 -5.42 11.84 17.56
CA HIS A 485 -4.09 12.01 17.02
C HIS A 485 -3.97 11.44 15.61
N LYS A 486 -4.56 10.26 15.35
CA LYS A 486 -4.57 9.65 14.01
C LYS A 486 -5.40 10.42 12.98
N ASP A 487 -6.43 11.11 13.46
CA ASP A 487 -7.29 12.01 12.67
C ASP A 487 -7.88 11.36 11.40
N VAL A 488 -8.22 10.07 11.45
CA VAL A 488 -8.83 9.39 10.29
C VAL A 488 -10.35 9.59 10.25
N THR A 489 -10.90 9.72 9.05
CA THR A 489 -12.33 9.95 8.78
C THR A 489 -13.25 9.00 9.52
N MET A 490 -12.97 7.70 9.51
CA MET A 490 -13.90 6.68 9.99
C MET A 490 -13.33 5.85 11.15
N ASN A 491 -13.79 6.03 12.38
CA ASN A 491 -13.31 5.25 13.54
C ASN A 491 -14.41 4.35 14.06
N LEU A 492 -14.47 3.11 13.58
CA LEU A 492 -15.50 2.17 13.99
C LEU A 492 -14.91 1.13 14.93
N HIS A 493 -15.57 0.95 16.07
CA HIS A 493 -15.27 -0.07 17.05
C HIS A 493 -16.20 -1.27 16.83
N ARG A 494 -15.62 -2.45 16.60
CA ARG A 494 -16.36 -3.70 16.43
C ARG A 494 -15.74 -4.78 17.31
N ASP A 495 -16.49 -5.21 18.32
CA ASP A 495 -16.15 -6.37 19.15
C ASP A 495 -14.74 -6.27 19.80
N GLY A 496 -14.31 -5.06 20.18
CA GLY A 496 -13.00 -4.80 20.80
C GLY A 496 -11.92 -4.31 19.83
N ILE A 497 -12.21 -4.21 18.54
CA ILE A 497 -11.25 -3.89 17.49
C ILE A 497 -11.63 -2.58 16.80
N TRP A 498 -10.65 -1.71 16.53
CA TRP A 498 -10.83 -0.48 15.76
C TRP A 498 -10.52 -0.69 14.28
N GLY A 499 -11.35 -0.11 13.42
CA GLY A 499 -11.23 -0.22 11.99
C GLY A 499 -12.19 0.69 11.24
N SER A 500 -12.45 0.33 10.00
CA SER A 500 -13.36 1.05 9.10
C SER A 500 -14.05 0.09 8.14
N MET A 501 -15.15 0.53 7.51
CA MET A 501 -15.80 -0.24 6.46
C MET A 501 -15.07 -0.01 5.13
N ARG A 502 -14.74 -1.08 4.41
CA ARG A 502 -13.98 -1.02 3.16
C ARG A 502 -14.62 -1.84 2.05
N HIS A 503 -14.49 -1.36 0.82
CA HIS A 503 -14.95 -2.04 -0.39
C HIS A 503 -13.82 -2.92 -0.91
N ILE A 504 -14.06 -4.23 -0.91
CA ILE A 504 -13.11 -5.22 -1.40
C ILE A 504 -13.64 -5.86 -2.68
N PRO A 505 -12.89 -5.83 -3.79
CA PRO A 505 -13.30 -6.48 -5.03
C PRO A 505 -13.66 -7.95 -4.85
N LEU A 506 -14.81 -8.33 -5.40
CA LEU A 506 -15.23 -9.72 -5.52
C LEU A 506 -14.80 -10.23 -6.89
N LYS A 507 -13.93 -11.23 -6.88
CA LYS A 507 -13.55 -11.93 -8.11
C LYS A 507 -14.73 -12.76 -8.60
N LYS A 508 -15.05 -12.59 -9.89
CA LYS A 508 -16.04 -13.42 -10.58
C LYS A 508 -15.50 -14.81 -10.87
#